data_AF-A0A067DEQ8-F1
#
_entry.id   AF-A0A067DEQ8-F1
#
_cell.length_a   1.000
_cell.length_b   1.000
_cell.length_c   1.000
_cell.angle_alpha   90.00
_cell.angle_beta   90.00
_cell.angle_gamma   90.00
#
_symmetry.space_group_name_H-M   'P 1'
#
loop_
_entity.id
_entity.type
_entity.pdbx_description
1 polymer ?
#
loop_
_entity_poly.entity_id
_entity_poly.type
_entity_poly.pdbx_seq_one_letter_code
_entity_poly.pdbx_strand_id
1 'polypeptide(L)'
;MTHMLNALSGGKLLVILEGGYNLRSISSSATSVIKVLLGENPGCELGDSAPSKSGLVTVLEVLKIQMNFWPSLASRFTELQSLWEIYAAENKKKQIKKIRRADAPIWWKWGRKRLLYQIIKGHLRVRSRGVN
;
A
#
# COMPACT_ATOMS: atom_id res chain seq x y z
N MET A 1 20.13 5.47 8.41
CA MET A 1 19.77 6.33 9.57
C MET A 1 21.00 7.03 10.16
N THR A 2 21.98 6.31 10.72
CA THR A 2 23.18 6.90 11.36
C THR A 2 23.90 7.90 10.47
N HIS A 3 24.10 7.59 9.19
CA HIS A 3 24.77 8.50 8.25
C HIS A 3 24.01 9.81 8.05
N MET A 4 22.68 9.78 7.97
CA MET A 4 21.86 10.98 7.85
C MET A 4 21.99 11.89 9.09
N LEU A 5 22.06 11.30 10.28
CA LEU A 5 22.26 12.05 11.53
C LEU A 5 23.71 12.58 11.64
N ASN A 6 24.70 11.79 11.23
CA ASN A 6 26.10 12.18 11.25
C ASN A 6 26.38 13.42 10.39
N ALA A 7 25.67 13.55 9.25
CA ALA A 7 25.74 14.72 8.38
C ALA A 7 25.19 15.99 9.05
N LEU A 8 24.21 15.87 9.95
CA LEU A 8 23.65 17.00 10.70
C LEU A 8 24.50 17.38 11.92
N SER A 9 25.22 16.42 12.51
CA SER A 9 25.98 16.64 13.74
C SER A 9 27.47 16.92 13.53
N GLY A 10 27.93 17.00 12.28
CA GLY A 10 29.32 17.26 11.94
C GLY A 10 30.29 16.21 12.49
N GLY A 11 29.89 14.93 12.46
CA GLY A 11 30.72 13.83 12.98
C GLY A 11 30.58 13.54 14.49
N LYS A 12 29.85 14.39 15.24
CA LYS A 12 29.75 14.28 16.70
C LYS A 12 28.45 13.56 17.08
N LEU A 13 28.52 12.26 17.34
CA LEU A 13 27.34 11.45 17.64
C LEU A 13 27.64 10.48 18.79
N LEU A 14 26.82 10.51 19.84
CA LEU A 14 26.83 9.53 20.93
C LEU A 14 25.77 8.46 20.64
N VAL A 15 26.18 7.20 20.54
CA VAL A 15 25.28 6.06 20.37
C VAL A 15 25.15 5.33 21.69
N ILE A 16 23.92 5.15 22.16
CA ILE A 16 23.59 4.40 23.38
C ILE A 16 22.83 3.14 22.94
N LEU A 17 23.30 1.97 23.35
CA LEU A 17 22.61 0.71 23.09
C LEU A 17 21.43 0.60 24.06
N GLU A 18 20.23 0.52 23.51
CA GLU A 18 18.99 0.35 24.25
C GLU A 18 18.62 -1.15 24.29
N GLY A 19 17.48 -1.53 23.73
CA GLY A 19 17.01 -2.90 23.66
C GLY A 19 17.52 -3.69 22.45
N GLY A 20 17.18 -4.98 22.46
CA GLY A 20 17.47 -5.91 21.38
C GLY A 20 17.35 -7.33 21.90
N TYR A 21 16.49 -8.14 21.28
CA TYR A 21 16.18 -9.48 21.78
C TYR A 21 16.78 -10.60 20.92
N ASN A 22 17.44 -10.25 19.81
CA ASN A 22 18.07 -11.19 18.89
C ASN A 22 19.56 -10.86 18.73
N LEU A 23 20.43 -11.73 19.23
CA LEU A 23 21.88 -11.52 19.24
C LEU A 23 22.46 -11.31 17.84
N ARG A 24 21.96 -12.04 16.83
CA ARG A 24 22.42 -11.91 15.45
C ARG A 24 22.04 -10.56 14.86
N SER A 25 20.80 -10.12 15.10
CA SER A 25 20.33 -8.81 14.66
C SER A 25 21.08 -7.67 15.33
N ILE A 26 21.34 -7.77 16.64
CA ILE A 26 22.10 -6.76 17.40
C ILE A 26 23.53 -6.67 16.88
N SER A 27 24.22 -7.79 16.74
CA SER A 27 25.61 -7.81 16.26
C SER A 27 25.73 -7.19 14.85
N SER A 28 24.82 -7.55 13.94
CA SER A 28 24.82 -7.03 12.57
C SER A 28 24.48 -5.53 12.50
N SER A 29 23.45 -5.09 13.23
CA SER A 29 23.04 -3.68 13.22
C SER A 29 24.07 -2.78 13.92
N ALA A 30 24.63 -3.21 15.06
CA ALA A 30 25.67 -2.47 15.76
C ALA A 30 26.95 -2.33 14.91
N THR A 31 27.36 -3.40 14.22
CA THR A 31 28.49 -3.34 13.29
C THR A 31 28.25 -2.32 12.18
N SER A 32 27.05 -2.30 11.60
CA SER A 32 26.67 -1.32 10.57
C SER A 32 26.69 0.12 11.09
N VAL A 33 26.28 0.35 12.34
CA VAL A 33 26.36 1.67 12.99
C VAL A 33 27.81 2.10 13.18
N ILE A 34 28.67 1.21 13.70
CA ILE A 34 30.08 1.50 13.96
C ILE A 34 30.83 1.81 12.66
N LYS A 35 30.57 1.07 11.57
CA LYS A 35 31.15 1.36 10.25
C LYS A 35 30.91 2.80 9.81
N VAL A 36 29.69 3.29 9.95
CA VAL A 36 29.34 4.68 9.63
C VAL A 36 30.08 5.68 10.53
N LEU A 37 30.24 5.38 11.82
CA LEU A 37 30.99 6.23 12.75
C LEU A 37 32.49 6.26 12.42
N LEU A 38 33.03 5.18 11.87
CA LEU A 38 34.40 5.10 11.36
C LEU A 38 34.58 5.79 9.99
N GLY A 39 33.51 6.39 9.45
CA GLY A 39 33.55 7.12 8.19
C GLY A 39 33.28 6.26 6.95
N GLU A 40 32.90 4.99 7.10
CA GLU A 40 32.44 4.19 5.97
C GLU A 40 31.10 4.75 5.46
N ASN A 41 30.99 4.92 4.15
CA ASN A 41 29.72 5.26 3.53
C ASN A 41 28.81 4.02 3.58
N PRO A 42 27.62 4.08 4.23
CA PRO A 42 26.72 2.95 4.18
C PRO A 42 26.30 2.77 2.73
N GLY A 43 26.62 1.60 2.15
CA GLY A 43 26.14 1.24 0.81
C GLY A 43 24.65 1.55 0.66
N CYS A 44 24.24 2.04 -0.50
CA CYS A 44 22.85 2.33 -0.79
C CYS A 44 22.06 1.02 -0.93
N GLU A 45 21.75 0.41 0.21
CA GLU A 45 20.89 -0.78 0.32
C GLU A 45 19.42 -0.38 0.48
N LEU A 46 19.06 0.85 0.09
CA LEU A 46 17.67 1.25 -0.03
C LEU A 46 17.25 0.89 -1.45
N GLY A 47 16.91 -0.37 -1.70
CA GLY A 47 16.11 -0.69 -2.88
C GLY A 47 14.88 0.21 -2.90
N ASP A 48 14.40 0.60 -4.09
CA ASP A 48 13.23 1.46 -4.33
C ASP A 48 11.94 0.85 -3.74
N SER A 49 11.86 0.81 -2.41
CA SER A 49 10.79 0.16 -1.68
C SER A 49 9.84 1.24 -1.21
N ALA A 50 8.67 1.28 -1.84
CA ALA A 50 7.58 2.13 -1.41
C ALA A 50 7.21 1.81 0.06
N PRO A 51 6.85 2.82 0.86
CA PRO A 51 6.46 2.60 2.25
C PRO A 51 5.24 1.67 2.32
N SER A 52 5.12 0.95 3.43
CA SER A 52 3.91 0.19 3.71
C SER A 52 2.71 1.14 3.86
N LYS A 53 1.51 0.62 3.56
CA LYS A 53 0.27 1.39 3.70
C LYS A 53 0.08 1.96 5.10
N SER A 54 0.30 1.13 6.13
CA SER A 54 0.19 1.54 7.52
C SER A 54 1.23 2.60 7.89
N GLY A 55 2.49 2.39 7.48
CA GLY A 55 3.57 3.35 7.74
C GLY A 55 3.28 4.72 7.14
N LEU A 56 2.77 4.77 5.90
CA LEU A 56 2.42 6.02 5.24
C LEU A 56 1.26 6.75 5.94
N VAL A 57 0.21 6.03 6.35
CA VAL A 57 -0.91 6.62 7.10
C VAL A 57 -0.42 7.23 8.40
N THR A 58 0.40 6.50 9.17
CA THR A 58 0.97 7.01 10.42
C THR A 58 1.82 8.26 10.19
N VAL A 59 2.65 8.28 9.14
CA VAL A 59 3.46 9.46 8.81
C VAL A 59 2.58 10.67 8.47
N LEU A 60 1.53 10.50 7.67
CA LEU A 60 0.61 11.59 7.34
C LEU A 60 -0.13 12.14 8.57
N GLU A 61 -0.55 11.27 9.48
CA GLU A 61 -1.18 11.67 10.75
C GLU A 61 -0.21 12.47 11.63
N VAL A 62 1.04 11.99 11.77
CA VAL A 62 2.08 12.70 12.54
C VAL A 62 2.38 14.05 11.90
N LEU A 63 2.55 14.12 10.59
CA LEU A 63 2.78 15.39 9.88
C LEU A 63 1.63 16.37 10.09
N LYS A 64 0.37 15.90 10.01
CA LYS A 64 -0.82 16.73 10.24
C LYS A 64 -0.81 17.40 11.62
N ILE A 65 -0.37 16.67 12.66
CA ILE A 65 -0.27 17.20 14.02
C ILE A 65 0.93 18.14 14.15
N GLN A 66 2.10 17.72 13.63
CA GLN A 66 3.37 18.42 13.84
C GLN A 66 3.52 19.71 13.03
N MET A 67 2.81 19.86 11.90
CA MET A 67 2.82 21.10 11.11
C MET A 67 2.37 22.34 11.89
N ASN A 68 1.56 22.16 12.94
CA ASN A 68 1.16 23.25 13.83
C ASN A 68 2.35 23.88 14.58
N PHE A 69 3.43 23.12 14.74
CA PHE A 69 4.64 23.52 15.47
C PHE A 69 5.85 23.68 14.55
N TRP A 70 5.87 22.97 13.41
CA TRP A 70 6.99 22.92 12.47
C TRP A 70 6.53 23.23 11.04
N PRO A 71 6.49 24.52 10.65
CA PRO A 71 5.98 24.93 9.33
C PRO A 71 6.75 24.35 8.14
N SER A 72 8.03 24.02 8.32
CA SER A 72 8.87 23.38 7.30
C SER A 72 8.36 22.01 6.85
N LEU A 73 7.46 21.39 7.61
CA LEU A 73 6.84 20.11 7.25
C LEU A 73 5.71 20.24 6.21
N ALA A 74 5.19 21.45 5.96
CA ALA A 74 4.04 21.67 5.09
C ALA A 74 4.28 21.21 3.64
N SER A 75 5.44 21.53 3.08
CA SER A 75 5.81 21.11 1.72
C SER A 75 5.78 19.59 1.59
N ARG A 76 6.39 18.89 2.55
CA ARG A 76 6.48 17.43 2.57
C ARG A 76 5.14 16.76 2.80
N PHE A 77 4.27 17.37 3.60
CA PHE A 77 2.90 16.88 3.79
C PHE A 77 2.11 16.95 2.48
N THR A 78 2.10 18.09 1.79
CA THR A 78 1.38 18.25 0.52
C THR A 78 1.87 17.26 -0.55
N GLU A 79 3.18 17.06 -0.65
CA GLU A 79 3.79 16.09 -1.56
C GLU A 79 3.28 14.66 -1.27
N LEU A 80 3.41 14.20 -0.03
CA LEU A 80 3.00 12.85 0.36
C LEU A 80 1.49 12.63 0.28
N GLN A 81 0.70 13.65 0.61
CA GLN A 81 -0.77 13.59 0.52
C GLN A 81 -1.21 13.37 -0.93
N SER A 82 -0.58 14.06 -1.90
CA SER A 82 -0.89 13.90 -3.32
C SER A 82 -0.56 12.50 -3.84
N LEU A 83 0.59 11.95 -3.45
CA LEU A 83 1.02 10.59 -3.80
C LEU A 83 0.06 9.54 -3.24
N TRP A 84 -0.40 9.74 -2.00
CA TRP A 84 -1.34 8.84 -1.35
C TRP A 84 -2.69 8.81 -2.06
N GLU A 85 -3.24 9.97 -2.45
CA GLU A 85 -4.53 10.04 -3.14
C GLU A 85 -4.51 9.28 -4.47
N ILE A 86 -3.41 9.38 -5.21
CA ILE A 86 -3.18 8.61 -6.45
C ILE A 86 -3.15 7.11 -6.14
N TYR A 87 -2.35 6.69 -5.16
CA TYR A 87 -2.22 5.28 -4.78
C TYR A 87 -3.53 4.68 -4.25
N ALA A 88 -4.29 5.44 -3.46
CA ALA A 88 -5.59 5.04 -2.94
C ALA A 88 -6.61 4.88 -4.09
N ALA A 89 -6.61 5.79 -5.05
CA ALA A 89 -7.49 5.73 -6.22
C ALA A 89 -7.18 4.51 -7.11
N GLU A 90 -5.92 4.20 -7.35
CA GLU A 90 -5.51 3.00 -8.10
C GLU A 90 -5.94 1.70 -7.41
N ASN A 91 -5.74 1.61 -6.10
CA ASN A 91 -6.16 0.44 -5.34
C ASN A 91 -7.67 0.26 -5.32
N LYS A 92 -8.44 1.35 -5.23
CA LYS A 92 -9.91 1.31 -5.33
C LYS A 92 -10.34 0.79 -6.71
N LYS A 93 -9.71 1.24 -7.80
CA LYS A 93 -9.95 0.73 -9.15
C LYS A 93 -9.63 -0.77 -9.27
N LYS A 94 -8.50 -1.22 -8.71
CA LYS A 94 -8.09 -2.64 -8.71
C LYS A 94 -9.08 -3.51 -7.92
N GLN A 95 -9.54 -3.05 -6.75
CA GLN A 95 -10.55 -3.75 -5.96
C GLN A 95 -11.90 -3.85 -6.69
N ILE A 96 -12.39 -2.75 -7.28
CA ILE A 96 -13.64 -2.76 -8.06
C ILE A 96 -13.53 -3.73 -9.24
N LYS A 97 -12.39 -3.76 -9.95
CA LYS A 97 -12.15 -4.75 -11.01
C LYS A 97 -12.16 -6.19 -10.49
N LYS A 98 -11.61 -6.45 -9.30
CA LYS A 98 -11.62 -7.79 -8.68
C LYS A 98 -13.04 -8.21 -8.28
N ILE A 99 -13.82 -7.32 -7.69
CA ILE A 99 -15.24 -7.56 -7.35
C ILE A 99 -16.03 -7.88 -8.63
N ARG A 100 -15.91 -7.05 -9.67
CA ARG A 100 -16.60 -7.30 -10.97
C ARG A 100 -16.21 -8.62 -11.64
N ARG A 101 -14.98 -9.12 -11.41
CA ARG A 101 -14.54 -10.44 -11.90
C ARG A 101 -15.03 -11.60 -11.02
N ALA A 102 -15.25 -11.35 -9.73
CA ALA A 102 -15.74 -12.34 -8.77
C ALA A 102 -17.27 -12.45 -8.76
N ASP A 103 -17.98 -11.41 -9.23
CA ASP A 103 -19.41 -11.48 -9.49
C ASP A 103 -19.68 -12.47 -10.62
N ALA A 104 -20.10 -13.69 -10.25
CA ALA A 104 -20.64 -14.64 -11.19
C ALA A 104 -21.79 -13.95 -11.96
N PRO A 105 -21.88 -14.13 -13.29
CA PRO A 105 -22.95 -13.53 -14.07
C PRO A 105 -24.32 -13.83 -13.46
N ILE A 106 -25.27 -12.91 -13.56
CA ILE A 106 -26.60 -13.03 -12.94
C ILE A 106 -27.28 -14.38 -13.27
N TRP A 107 -27.01 -14.93 -14.47
CA TRP A 107 -27.52 -16.23 -14.91
C TRP A 107 -26.97 -17.45 -14.13
N TRP A 108 -25.80 -17.36 -13.48
CA TRP A 108 -25.29 -18.40 -12.58
C TRP A 108 -26.10 -18.48 -11.27
N LYS A 109 -26.62 -17.35 -10.78
CA LYS A 109 -27.49 -17.30 -9.59
C LYS A 109 -28.91 -17.81 -9.87
N TRP A 110 -29.36 -17.81 -11.12
CA TRP A 110 -30.70 -18.25 -11.51
C TRP A 110 -30.85 -19.78 -11.65
N GLY A 111 -29.74 -20.52 -11.53
CA GLY A 111 -29.70 -21.97 -11.71
C GLY A 111 -29.78 -22.35 -13.19
N ARG A 112 -28.80 -23.13 -13.67
CA ARG A 112 -28.67 -23.57 -15.09
C ARG A 112 -29.99 -24.09 -15.69
N LYS A 113 -30.80 -24.76 -14.88
CA LYS A 113 -32.09 -25.34 -15.29
C LYS A 113 -33.16 -24.30 -15.61
N ARG A 114 -33.24 -23.17 -14.89
CA ARG A 114 -34.32 -22.17 -15.07
C ARG A 114 -34.11 -21.34 -16.35
N LEU A 115 -32.86 -21.06 -16.69
CA LEU A 115 -32.50 -20.40 -17.95
C LEU A 115 -32.74 -21.29 -19.16
N LEU A 116 -32.31 -22.56 -19.08
CA LEU A 116 -32.64 -23.55 -20.09
C LEU A 116 -34.15 -23.67 -20.26
N TYR A 117 -34.91 -23.68 -19.17
CA TYR A 117 -36.38 -23.76 -19.23
C TYR A 117 -37.00 -22.53 -19.91
N GLN A 118 -36.50 -21.31 -19.66
CA GLN A 118 -36.97 -20.09 -20.30
C GLN A 118 -36.56 -19.99 -21.78
N ILE A 119 -35.37 -20.48 -22.14
CA ILE A 119 -34.90 -20.51 -23.54
C ILE A 119 -35.73 -21.54 -24.33
N ILE A 120 -35.92 -22.75 -23.77
CA ILE A 120 -36.69 -23.83 -24.40
C ILE A 120 -38.18 -23.47 -24.48
N LYS A 121 -38.79 -22.89 -23.43
CA LYS A 121 -40.20 -22.47 -23.46
C LYS A 121 -40.43 -21.15 -24.19
N GLY A 122 -39.46 -20.23 -24.20
CA GLY A 122 -39.55 -18.95 -24.90
C GLY A 122 -39.57 -19.11 -26.43
N HIS A 123 -38.88 -20.14 -26.95
CA HIS A 123 -38.94 -20.51 -28.38
C HIS A 123 -40.25 -21.20 -28.80
N LEU A 124 -41.09 -21.64 -27.86
CA LEU A 124 -42.34 -22.36 -28.15
C LEU A 124 -43.58 -21.46 -28.24
N ARG A 125 -43.43 -20.14 -28.17
CA ARG A 125 -44.56 -19.19 -28.30
C ARG A 125 -44.59 -18.46 -29.65
N VAL A 126 -44.41 -19.20 -30.75
CA VAL A 126 -44.82 -18.75 -32.09
C VAL A 126 -46.17 -19.40 -32.44
N ARG A 127 -47.22 -18.72 -31.98
CA ARG A 127 -48.50 -18.47 -32.64
C ARG A 127 -48.87 -19.39 -33.83
N SER A 128 -49.69 -20.41 -33.58
CA SER A 128 -50.69 -20.84 -34.56
C SER A 128 -52.01 -20.13 -34.23
N ARG A 129 -52.34 -19.09 -34.99
CA ARG A 129 -53.72 -18.58 -35.09
C ARG A 129 -54.37 -19.38 -36.21
N GLY A 130 -55.39 -20.18 -35.87
CA GLY A 130 -56.26 -20.82 -36.85
C GLY A 130 -57.03 -19.76 -37.64
N VAL A 131 -57.15 -20.01 -38.94
CA VAL A 131 -58.07 -19.35 -39.86
C VAL A 131 -58.86 -20.47 -40.54
N ASN A 132 -60.18 -20.26 -40.61
CA ASN A 132 -61.29 -21.05 -41.17
C ASN A 132 -61.87 -22.15 -40.27
#